data_AF-A0A964JIU2-F1
#
_entry.id   AF-A0A964JIU2-F1
#
_cell.length_a   1.000
_cell.length_b   1.000
_cell.length_c   1.000
_cell.angle_alpha   90.00
_cell.angle_beta   90.00
_cell.angle_gamma   90.00
#
_symmetry.space_group_name_H-M   'P 1'
#
loop_
_entity.id
_entity.type
_entity.pdbx_description
1 polymer ?
#
loop_
_entity_poly.entity_id
_entity_poly.type
_entity_poly.pdbx_seq_one_letter_code
_entity_poly.pdbx_strand_id
1 'polypeptide(L)'
;MKMSISHACCCLQRVVACAMISAMQKPPQPAHAGLNHSASVRLQSLTEQAFAPYGQVLQLDAAGQRAINQGTSSRLDLLAALDLHSANGQAVLAVFHAQAQSPRTPCQMLERHNWGSQSFVPLLGACCLLWVATGDASPDLNTLACFEVSGQQGFTLHKGVWHHPLMALKASSFLVIERQGPQEDCEVFTLNKAVHPTRPED
;
A
#
# COMPACT_ATOMS: atom_id res chain seq x y z
N MET A 1 5.19 -28.49 30.04
CA MET A 1 5.73 -27.61 28.98
C MET A 1 4.93 -27.83 27.70
N LYS A 2 3.92 -27.00 27.44
CA LYS A 2 3.20 -26.98 26.16
C LYS A 2 3.63 -25.72 25.43
N MET A 3 4.24 -25.89 24.26
CA MET A 3 4.67 -24.78 23.39
C MET A 3 3.43 -24.02 22.92
N SER A 4 3.42 -22.72 23.17
CA SER A 4 2.41 -21.78 22.68
C SER A 4 2.50 -21.71 21.15
N ILE A 5 1.36 -21.89 20.49
CA ILE A 5 1.20 -21.63 19.06
C ILE A 5 1.41 -20.13 18.85
N SER A 6 2.42 -19.82 18.04
CA SER A 6 2.83 -18.48 17.65
C SER A 6 1.72 -17.81 16.83
N HIS A 7 1.27 -16.62 17.24
CA HIS A 7 0.36 -15.75 16.48
C HIS A 7 1.09 -15.05 15.31
N ALA A 8 2.07 -15.72 14.71
CA ALA A 8 2.83 -15.20 13.59
C ALA A 8 2.00 -15.32 12.29
N CYS A 9 1.82 -14.19 11.62
CA CYS A 9 1.36 -14.08 10.23
C CYS A 9 -0.15 -14.32 9.99
N CYS A 10 -1.01 -13.40 10.44
CA CYS A 10 -2.45 -13.42 10.13
C CYS A 10 -2.82 -12.66 8.82
N CYS A 11 -1.89 -11.91 8.20
CA CYS A 11 -2.24 -10.98 7.12
C CYS A 11 -2.37 -11.60 5.71
N LEU A 12 -1.59 -12.63 5.33
CA LEU A 12 -1.76 -13.20 3.97
C LEU A 12 -2.84 -14.29 3.87
N GLN A 13 -3.13 -15.03 4.95
CA GLN A 13 -4.11 -16.12 4.91
C GLN A 13 -5.57 -15.65 4.87
N ARG A 14 -5.86 -14.38 5.18
CA ARG A 14 -7.22 -13.83 5.10
C ARG A 14 -7.54 -13.08 3.82
N VAL A 15 -6.55 -12.51 3.12
CA VAL A 15 -6.79 -11.81 1.85
C VAL A 15 -7.00 -12.77 0.67
N VAL A 16 -6.35 -13.95 0.67
CA VAL A 16 -6.56 -14.96 -0.39
C VAL A 16 -7.86 -15.77 -0.20
N ALA A 17 -8.42 -15.83 1.01
CA ALA A 17 -9.61 -16.63 1.32
C ALA A 17 -10.95 -15.87 1.24
N CYS A 18 -10.95 -14.56 1.01
CA CYS A 18 -12.18 -13.76 1.02
C CYS A 18 -13.00 -13.79 -0.30
N ALA A 19 -12.59 -14.61 -1.27
CA ALA A 19 -13.35 -14.79 -2.51
C ALA A 19 -14.49 -15.83 -2.42
N MET A 20 -14.60 -16.59 -1.33
CA MET A 20 -15.68 -17.57 -1.15
C MET A 20 -15.99 -17.76 0.35
N ILE A 21 -17.05 -17.13 0.87
CA ILE A 21 -18.00 -17.66 1.89
C ILE A 21 -18.99 -16.54 2.30
N SER A 22 -20.25 -16.84 2.00
CA SER A 22 -21.54 -16.37 2.52
C SER A 22 -21.60 -15.29 3.61
N ALA A 23 -22.35 -14.24 3.26
CA ALA A 23 -23.18 -13.35 4.07
C ALA A 23 -23.39 -13.70 5.56
N MET A 24 -22.89 -12.84 6.45
CA MET A 24 -23.58 -12.48 7.69
C MET A 24 -23.65 -10.95 7.78
N GLN A 25 -24.86 -10.44 8.00
CA GLN A 25 -25.29 -9.07 7.76
C GLN A 25 -24.68 -8.08 8.78
N LYS A 26 -23.86 -7.15 8.30
CA LYS A 26 -23.55 -5.87 8.99
C LYS A 26 -24.64 -4.85 8.58
N PRO A 27 -25.15 -3.99 9.49
CA PRO A 27 -26.21 -3.05 9.16
C PRO A 27 -25.79 -2.08 8.04
N PRO A 28 -26.74 -1.62 7.19
CA PRO A 28 -26.42 -0.79 6.05
C PRO A 28 -25.85 0.55 6.49
N GLN A 29 -24.67 0.89 5.98
CA GLN A 29 -24.11 2.24 6.08
C GLN A 29 -24.94 3.21 5.21
N PRO A 30 -25.05 4.49 5.60
CA PRO A 30 -25.86 5.47 4.87
C PRO A 30 -25.32 5.69 3.45
N ALA A 31 -26.26 5.78 2.50
CA ALA A 31 -25.97 5.98 1.09
C ALA A 31 -25.35 7.36 0.86
N HIS A 32 -24.07 7.40 0.50
CA HIS A 32 -23.43 8.60 -0.02
C HIS A 32 -23.70 8.75 -1.52
N ALA A 33 -24.03 9.98 -1.92
CA ALA A 33 -24.52 10.37 -3.23
C ALA A 33 -23.62 9.86 -4.37
N GLY A 34 -24.26 9.21 -5.35
CA GLY A 34 -23.59 8.43 -6.38
C GLY A 34 -22.95 9.26 -7.48
N LEU A 35 -21.70 8.93 -7.79
CA LEU A 35 -21.11 9.18 -9.10
C LEU A 35 -21.81 8.27 -10.13
N ASN A 36 -22.40 8.88 -11.15
CA ASN A 36 -22.98 8.21 -12.31
C ASN A 36 -21.90 8.07 -13.40
N HIS A 37 -21.82 6.86 -13.99
CA HIS A 37 -20.77 6.32 -14.88
C HIS A 37 -19.67 5.52 -14.17
N SER A 38 -19.16 4.47 -14.84
CA SER A 38 -18.05 3.63 -14.34
C SER A 38 -16.91 4.56 -13.97
N ALA A 39 -16.60 4.69 -12.68
CA ALA A 39 -15.59 5.64 -12.24
C ALA A 39 -14.22 5.15 -12.75
N SER A 40 -13.49 6.05 -13.39
CA SER A 40 -12.14 5.78 -13.89
C SER A 40 -11.15 6.75 -13.27
N VAL A 41 -9.97 6.25 -12.94
CA VAL A 41 -8.86 7.07 -12.46
C VAL A 41 -7.72 6.94 -13.44
N ARG A 42 -7.21 8.08 -13.91
CA ARG A 42 -6.07 8.12 -14.81
C ARG A 42 -4.82 7.65 -14.06
N LEU A 43 -4.07 6.74 -14.68
CA LEU A 43 -2.77 6.31 -14.20
C LEU A 43 -1.78 7.47 -14.29
N GLN A 44 -1.05 7.70 -13.20
CA GLN A 44 -0.08 8.79 -13.07
C GLN A 44 1.31 8.24 -12.76
N SER A 45 2.35 8.96 -13.17
CA SER A 45 3.71 8.67 -12.71
C SER A 45 3.83 8.96 -11.21
N LEU A 46 4.52 8.09 -10.47
CA LEU A 46 4.83 8.34 -9.06
C LEU A 46 5.85 9.49 -8.94
N THR A 47 5.40 10.63 -8.41
CA THR A 47 6.25 11.78 -8.11
C THR A 47 6.05 12.22 -6.67
N GLU A 48 7.07 12.84 -6.07
CA GLU A 48 6.98 13.34 -4.69
C GLU A 48 5.82 14.32 -4.51
N GLN A 49 5.65 15.24 -5.45
CA GLN A 49 4.59 16.26 -5.39
C GLN A 49 3.19 15.63 -5.45
N ALA A 50 2.96 14.70 -6.38
CA ALA A 50 1.65 14.07 -6.54
C ALA A 50 1.34 13.10 -5.39
N PHE A 51 2.37 12.50 -4.79
CA PHE A 51 2.22 11.49 -3.73
C PHE A 51 2.21 12.06 -2.31
N ALA A 52 2.65 13.30 -2.11
CA ALA A 52 2.78 13.95 -0.80
C ALA A 52 1.55 13.83 0.13
N PRO A 53 0.28 13.89 -0.35
CA PRO A 53 -0.88 13.73 0.54
C PRO A 53 -1.03 12.32 1.14
N TYR A 54 -0.44 11.32 0.51
CA TYR A 54 -0.62 9.90 0.83
C TYR A 54 0.63 9.30 1.50
N GLY A 55 1.78 9.91 1.26
CA GLY A 55 3.02 9.17 1.31
C GLY A 55 4.27 9.98 1.02
N GLN A 56 5.39 9.29 1.06
CA GLN A 56 6.68 9.76 0.60
C GLN A 56 7.23 8.78 -0.43
N VAL A 57 7.80 9.32 -1.50
CA VAL A 57 8.51 8.51 -2.51
C VAL A 57 9.93 8.28 -2.02
N LEU A 58 10.42 7.05 -2.16
CA LEU A 58 11.78 6.67 -1.84
C LEU A 58 12.57 6.60 -3.15
N GLN A 59 13.21 7.72 -3.53
CA GLN A 59 14.08 7.75 -4.70
C GLN A 59 15.37 6.98 -4.39
N LEU A 60 15.55 5.80 -4.99
CA LEU A 60 16.66 4.91 -4.64
C LEU A 60 18.01 5.34 -5.24
N ASP A 61 17.97 6.24 -6.23
CA ASP A 61 19.11 6.78 -6.96
C ASP A 61 19.25 8.31 -6.85
N ALA A 62 18.56 8.93 -5.88
CA ALA A 62 18.58 10.39 -5.72
C ALA A 62 19.97 10.98 -5.47
N ALA A 63 20.10 12.25 -5.85
CA ALA A 63 21.23 13.10 -5.45
C ALA A 63 21.29 13.25 -3.92
N GLY A 64 22.47 13.54 -3.37
CA GLY A 64 22.67 13.67 -1.92
C GLY A 64 23.26 12.42 -1.25
N GLN A 65 23.72 11.45 -2.04
CA GLN A 65 24.52 10.36 -1.52
C GLN A 65 25.84 10.88 -0.94
N ARG A 66 26.23 10.36 0.23
CA ARG A 66 27.52 10.66 0.84
C ARG A 66 28.43 9.45 0.79
N ALA A 67 29.71 9.68 0.51
CA ALA A 67 30.72 8.63 0.60
C ALA A 67 30.83 8.10 2.04
N ILE A 68 30.88 6.78 2.17
CA ILE A 68 31.19 6.06 3.40
C ILE A 68 32.28 5.03 3.10
N ASN A 69 32.77 4.31 4.10
CA ASN A 69 33.76 3.24 3.91
C ASN A 69 35.00 3.70 3.10
N GLN A 70 35.54 4.87 3.44
CA GLN A 70 36.69 5.47 2.74
C GLN A 70 36.47 5.64 1.21
N GLY A 71 35.23 5.85 0.78
CA GLY A 71 34.88 6.07 -0.62
C GLY A 71 34.54 4.80 -1.40
N THR A 72 34.61 3.62 -0.78
CA THR A 72 34.23 2.35 -1.44
C THR A 72 32.72 2.10 -1.47
N SER A 73 31.92 2.93 -0.77
CA SER A 73 30.47 2.84 -0.81
C SER A 73 29.84 4.22 -0.68
N SER A 74 28.62 4.38 -1.20
CA SER A 74 27.79 5.56 -0.99
C SER A 74 26.62 5.22 -0.08
N ARG A 75 26.20 6.18 0.74
CA ARG A 75 25.00 6.10 1.58
C ARG A 75 24.01 7.15 1.15
N LEU A 76 22.79 6.72 0.88
CA LEU A 76 21.63 7.58 0.73
C LEU A 76 20.75 7.40 1.97
N ASP A 77 20.49 8.49 2.69
CA ASP A 77 19.56 8.47 3.82
C ASP A 77 18.15 8.72 3.27
N LEU A 78 17.33 7.67 3.21
CA LEU A 78 15.93 7.75 2.78
C LEU A 78 15.09 8.27 3.95
N LEU A 79 14.86 9.58 4.00
CA LEU A 79 14.12 10.24 5.07
C LEU A 79 12.61 9.98 4.93
N ALA A 80 12.19 8.78 5.29
CA ALA A 80 10.79 8.43 5.44
C ALA A 80 10.31 8.75 6.86
N ALA A 81 9.14 9.37 7.00
CA ALA A 81 8.45 9.56 8.28
C ALA A 81 7.84 8.22 8.75
N LEU A 82 8.70 7.31 9.19
CA LEU A 82 8.32 5.97 9.65
C LEU A 82 7.60 6.06 11.01
N ASP A 83 6.34 5.65 11.05
CA ASP A 83 5.56 5.48 12.27
C ASP A 83 5.39 3.98 12.53
N LEU A 84 6.29 3.42 13.36
CA LEU A 84 6.39 1.96 13.58
C LEU A 84 6.22 1.57 15.05
N HIS A 85 5.99 2.54 15.94
CA HIS A 85 5.99 2.34 17.39
C HIS A 85 4.67 2.67 18.08
N SER A 86 3.72 3.30 17.36
CA SER A 86 2.38 3.59 17.88
C SER A 86 1.70 2.31 18.42
N ALA A 87 0.88 2.45 19.46
CA ALA A 87 0.13 1.34 20.06
C ALA A 87 1.02 0.10 20.38
N ASN A 88 2.18 0.32 20.99
CA ASN A 88 3.18 -0.70 21.35
C ASN A 88 3.67 -1.50 20.14
N GLY A 89 3.84 -0.80 19.01
CA GLY A 89 4.37 -1.36 17.78
C GLY A 89 5.88 -1.56 17.80
N GLN A 90 6.35 -2.48 16.97
CA GLN A 90 7.74 -2.67 16.62
C GLN A 90 7.89 -2.68 15.11
N ALA A 91 9.01 -2.16 14.63
CA ALA A 91 9.38 -2.25 13.23
C ALA A 91 9.60 -3.72 12.85
N VAL A 92 9.00 -4.14 11.74
CA VAL A 92 9.23 -5.44 11.13
C VAL A 92 9.70 -5.24 9.71
N LEU A 93 10.66 -6.08 9.31
CA LEU A 93 11.13 -6.23 7.96
C LEU A 93 10.60 -7.54 7.39
N ALA A 94 9.84 -7.45 6.31
CA ALA A 94 9.26 -8.59 5.62
C ALA A 94 9.65 -8.60 4.14
N VAL A 95 9.52 -9.77 3.51
CA VAL A 95 9.59 -9.89 2.05
C VAL A 95 8.23 -10.37 1.55
N PHE A 96 7.61 -9.59 0.69
CA PHE A 96 6.35 -9.97 0.05
C PHE A 96 6.66 -10.54 -1.34
N HIS A 97 6.27 -11.79 -1.57
CA HIS A 97 6.32 -12.41 -2.90
C HIS A 97 4.94 -12.24 -3.54
N ALA A 98 4.85 -11.31 -4.48
CA ALA A 98 3.60 -10.97 -5.15
C ALA A 98 3.44 -11.77 -6.45
N GLN A 99 2.22 -12.25 -6.70
CA GLN A 99 1.84 -12.76 -8.01
C GLN A 99 1.50 -11.59 -8.95
N ALA A 100 1.67 -11.81 -10.25
CA ALA A 100 1.32 -10.81 -11.26
C ALA A 100 -0.20 -10.58 -11.29
N GLN A 101 -0.59 -9.32 -11.41
CA GLN A 101 -1.97 -8.91 -11.67
C GLN A 101 -2.04 -8.14 -12.98
N SER A 102 -3.22 -8.12 -13.62
CA SER A 102 -3.45 -7.34 -14.83
C SER A 102 -3.38 -5.84 -14.49
N PRO A 103 -2.72 -5.01 -15.32
CA PRO A 103 -2.76 -3.55 -15.16
C PRO A 103 -4.17 -2.98 -15.38
N ARG A 104 -5.12 -3.78 -15.88
CA ARG A 104 -6.53 -3.40 -16.05
C ARG A 104 -7.43 -3.90 -14.91
N THR A 105 -6.87 -4.56 -13.89
CA THR A 105 -7.63 -4.99 -12.71
C THR A 105 -8.25 -3.76 -12.04
N PRO A 106 -9.57 -3.72 -11.84
CA PRO A 106 -10.20 -2.61 -11.16
C PRO A 106 -9.92 -2.61 -9.66
N CYS A 107 -9.87 -1.42 -9.07
CA CYS A 107 -9.92 -1.26 -7.62
C CYS A 107 -11.37 -1.46 -7.14
N GLN A 108 -11.57 -2.43 -6.24
CA GLN A 108 -12.88 -2.72 -5.64
C GLN A 108 -12.86 -2.59 -4.11
N MET A 109 -11.68 -2.46 -3.53
CA MET A 109 -11.48 -2.32 -2.09
C MET A 109 -10.20 -1.52 -1.83
N LEU A 110 -10.16 -0.90 -0.66
CA LEU A 110 -8.99 -0.26 -0.10
C LEU A 110 -8.84 -0.76 1.34
N GLU A 111 -7.61 -0.78 1.83
CA GLU A 111 -7.26 -1.02 3.22
C GLU A 111 -6.44 0.14 3.77
N ARG A 112 -6.35 0.28 5.09
CA ARG A 112 -5.45 1.23 5.74
C ARG A 112 -4.86 0.63 7.01
N HIS A 113 -3.70 1.17 7.39
CA HIS A 113 -3.03 0.84 8.65
C HIS A 113 -3.20 1.98 9.66
N ASN A 114 -3.98 1.75 10.73
CA ASN A 114 -4.38 2.78 11.70
C ASN A 114 -3.25 3.24 12.63
N TRP A 115 -2.27 2.37 12.86
CA TRP A 115 -1.18 2.55 13.82
C TRP A 115 0.18 2.58 13.14
N GLY A 116 0.32 2.08 11.92
CA GLY A 116 1.60 1.97 11.22
C GLY A 116 1.68 2.75 9.92
N SER A 117 2.84 3.35 9.63
CA SER A 117 3.26 3.56 8.25
C SER A 117 3.65 2.22 7.61
N GLN A 118 3.54 2.10 6.29
CA GLN A 118 3.98 0.92 5.56
C GLN A 118 4.83 1.32 4.36
N SER A 119 6.03 0.76 4.27
CA SER A 119 6.97 1.07 3.18
C SER A 119 7.19 -0.13 2.29
N PHE A 120 7.23 0.09 0.99
CA PHE A 120 7.55 -0.91 -0.02
C PHE A 120 8.78 -0.47 -0.81
N VAL A 121 9.82 -1.30 -0.82
CA VAL A 121 11.02 -1.11 -1.63
C VAL A 121 11.06 -2.24 -2.66
N PRO A 122 11.03 -1.93 -3.97
CA PRO A 122 11.05 -2.95 -5.00
C PRO A 122 12.40 -3.70 -4.98
N LEU A 123 12.35 -5.04 -5.01
CA LEU A 123 13.55 -5.84 -5.22
C LEU A 123 13.69 -6.14 -6.71
N LEU A 124 14.91 -6.01 -7.23
CA LEU A 124 15.25 -6.34 -8.62
C LEU A 124 14.36 -5.63 -9.67
N GLY A 125 13.99 -4.37 -9.43
CA GLY A 125 13.22 -3.59 -10.39
C GLY A 125 11.73 -3.97 -10.46
N ALA A 126 11.16 -4.52 -9.38
CA ALA A 126 9.73 -4.85 -9.32
C ALA A 126 8.84 -3.61 -9.54
N CYS A 127 7.84 -3.73 -10.44
CA CYS A 127 6.87 -2.66 -10.70
C CYS A 127 5.48 -3.04 -10.16
N CYS A 128 4.72 -2.05 -9.70
CA CYS A 128 3.35 -2.23 -9.23
C CYS A 128 2.45 -1.04 -9.60
N LEU A 129 1.14 -1.27 -9.50
CA LEU A 129 0.15 -0.19 -9.42
C LEU A 129 -0.13 0.10 -7.95
N LEU A 130 -0.17 1.39 -7.61
CA LEU A 130 -0.43 1.89 -6.28
C LEU A 130 -1.70 2.73 -6.30
N TRP A 131 -2.78 2.17 -5.77
CA TRP A 131 -4.01 2.91 -5.52
C TRP A 131 -3.96 3.50 -4.12
N VAL A 132 -4.33 4.78 -3.99
CA VAL A 132 -4.37 5.48 -2.70
C VAL A 132 -5.54 6.44 -2.63
N ALA A 133 -6.05 6.67 -1.42
CA ALA A 133 -7.00 7.71 -1.10
C ALA A 133 -6.74 8.23 0.33
N THR A 134 -7.10 9.48 0.57
CA THR A 134 -7.20 10.04 1.93
C THR A 134 -8.59 9.80 2.50
N GLY A 135 -8.84 10.20 3.74
CA GLY A 135 -10.18 10.17 4.36
C GLY A 135 -10.19 9.52 5.74
N ASP A 136 -10.96 10.12 6.65
CA ASP A 136 -10.94 9.76 8.07
C ASP A 136 -11.81 8.55 8.40
N ALA A 137 -13.12 8.62 8.12
CA ALA A 137 -14.06 7.53 8.42
C ALA A 137 -14.12 6.47 7.30
N SER A 138 -13.89 6.90 6.07
CA SER A 138 -13.88 6.08 4.86
C SER A 138 -12.99 6.75 3.81
N PRO A 139 -12.58 6.04 2.75
CA PRO A 139 -11.86 6.66 1.64
C PRO A 139 -12.66 7.82 1.02
N ASP A 140 -12.05 9.00 0.90
CA ASP A 140 -12.58 10.08 0.07
C ASP A 140 -12.23 9.82 -1.39
N LEU A 141 -13.24 9.39 -2.15
CA LEU A 141 -13.08 9.03 -3.56
C LEU A 141 -12.69 10.21 -4.45
N ASN A 142 -12.86 11.46 -4.02
CA ASN A 142 -12.35 12.62 -4.75
C ASN A 142 -10.82 12.71 -4.71
N THR A 143 -10.20 12.02 -3.75
CA THR A 143 -8.74 11.95 -3.59
C THR A 143 -8.18 10.62 -4.08
N LEU A 144 -9.01 9.74 -4.64
CA LEU A 144 -8.57 8.46 -5.17
C LEU A 144 -7.62 8.67 -6.35
N ALA A 145 -6.40 8.17 -6.21
CA ALA A 145 -5.36 8.23 -7.23
C ALA A 145 -4.80 6.84 -7.50
N CYS A 146 -4.26 6.66 -8.71
CA CYS A 146 -3.54 5.46 -9.12
C CYS A 146 -2.18 5.88 -9.70
N PHE A 147 -1.11 5.35 -9.11
CA PHE A 147 0.25 5.60 -9.55
C PHE A 147 0.89 4.34 -10.12
N GLU A 148 1.67 4.51 -11.18
CA GLU A 148 2.61 3.48 -11.62
C GLU A 148 3.92 3.67 -10.87
N VAL A 149 4.28 2.66 -10.09
CA VAL A 149 5.56 2.63 -9.38
C VAL A 149 6.59 1.97 -10.27
N SER A 150 7.56 2.78 -10.71
CA SER A 150 8.70 2.26 -11.45
C SER A 150 9.59 1.45 -10.51
N GLY A 151 10.22 0.37 -10.98
CA GLY A 151 11.10 -0.46 -10.16
C GLY A 151 12.36 0.22 -9.62
N GLN A 152 12.52 1.52 -9.85
CA GLN A 152 13.61 2.37 -9.37
C GLN A 152 13.20 3.19 -8.14
N GLN A 153 11.93 3.13 -7.74
CA GLN A 153 11.36 3.91 -6.65
C GLN A 153 10.69 3.00 -5.64
N GLY A 154 10.98 3.22 -4.36
CA GLY A 154 10.11 2.74 -3.28
C GLY A 154 9.07 3.78 -2.90
N PHE A 155 8.19 3.44 -1.97
CA PHE A 155 7.24 4.38 -1.39
C PHE A 155 6.94 4.01 0.07
N THR A 156 6.64 5.01 0.87
CA THR A 156 6.11 4.89 2.23
C THR A 156 4.72 5.51 2.26
N LEU A 157 3.73 4.72 2.65
CA LEU A 157 2.38 5.18 2.96
C LEU A 157 2.36 5.77 4.37
N HIS A 158 1.70 6.92 4.52
CA HIS A 158 1.46 7.47 5.86
C HIS A 158 0.50 6.57 6.63
N LYS A 159 0.63 6.57 7.95
CA LYS A 159 -0.37 5.98 8.84
C LYS A 159 -1.76 6.51 8.53
N GLY A 160 -2.74 5.62 8.43
CA GLY A 160 -4.16 5.92 8.20
C GLY A 160 -4.55 6.16 6.74
N VAL A 161 -3.60 6.18 5.80
CA VAL A 161 -3.90 6.34 4.36
C VAL A 161 -4.50 5.06 3.80
N TRP A 162 -5.60 5.24 3.06
CA TRP A 162 -6.25 4.16 2.33
C TRP A 162 -5.44 3.82 1.08
N HIS A 163 -5.26 2.54 0.82
CA HIS A 163 -4.52 2.03 -0.33
C HIS A 163 -5.04 0.65 -0.73
N HIS A 164 -4.80 0.23 -1.96
CA HIS A 164 -5.11 -1.14 -2.36
C HIS A 164 -3.97 -2.07 -1.92
N PRO A 165 -4.25 -3.35 -1.57
CA PRO A 165 -3.21 -4.36 -1.38
C PRO A 165 -2.21 -4.39 -2.55
N LEU A 166 -0.95 -4.73 -2.27
CA LEU A 166 0.13 -4.73 -3.25
C LEU A 166 -0.27 -5.36 -4.60
N MET A 167 -0.28 -4.56 -5.67
CA MET A 167 -0.66 -4.97 -7.02
C MET A 167 0.56 -5.00 -7.95
N ALA A 168 1.34 -6.08 -7.88
CA ALA A 168 2.50 -6.25 -8.74
C ALA A 168 2.11 -6.52 -10.20
N LEU A 169 2.79 -5.86 -11.15
CA LEU A 169 2.53 -6.02 -12.59
C LEU A 169 3.17 -7.29 -13.18
N LYS A 170 4.15 -7.85 -12.46
CA LYS A 170 4.80 -9.13 -12.75
C LYS A 170 5.04 -9.86 -11.43
N ALA A 171 5.21 -11.18 -11.48
CA ALA A 171 5.62 -11.94 -10.32
C ALA A 171 6.97 -11.40 -9.82
N SER A 172 7.00 -10.88 -8.61
CA SER A 172 8.12 -10.08 -8.11
C SER A 172 8.13 -10.01 -6.59
N SER A 173 9.18 -9.42 -6.02
CA SER A 173 9.33 -9.31 -4.57
C SER A 173 9.53 -7.87 -4.14
N PHE A 174 9.02 -7.55 -2.95
CA PHE A 174 9.19 -6.25 -2.32
C PHE A 174 9.70 -6.46 -0.90
N LEU A 175 10.67 -5.65 -0.51
CA LEU A 175 11.03 -5.50 0.90
C LEU A 175 9.98 -4.58 1.53
N VAL A 176 9.38 -5.03 2.63
CA VAL A 176 8.31 -4.31 3.31
C VAL A 176 8.76 -3.96 4.72
N ILE A 177 8.61 -2.68 5.09
CA ILE A 177 8.86 -2.19 6.45
C ILE A 177 7.53 -1.72 7.00
N GLU A 178 7.08 -2.35 8.08
CA GLU A 178 5.78 -2.06 8.66
C GLU A 178 5.77 -2.25 10.18
N ARG A 179 4.69 -1.81 10.81
CA ARG A 179 4.47 -1.98 12.24
C ARG A 179 3.89 -3.36 12.52
N GLN A 180 4.49 -4.12 13.45
CA GLN A 180 3.83 -5.23 14.13
C GLN A 180 3.56 -4.86 15.59
N GLY A 181 2.35 -5.13 16.08
CA GLY A 181 2.02 -4.90 17.49
C GLY A 181 0.75 -5.62 17.90
N PRO A 182 0.35 -5.52 19.19
CA PRO A 182 -0.78 -6.27 19.74
C PRO A 182 -2.15 -5.78 19.27
N GLN A 183 -2.26 -4.52 18.82
CA GLN A 183 -3.50 -3.95 18.31
C GLN A 183 -3.70 -4.25 16.82
N GLU A 184 -4.94 -4.57 16.45
CA GLU A 184 -5.37 -4.69 15.05
C GLU A 184 -5.11 -3.36 14.32
N ASP A 185 -4.43 -3.47 13.18
CA ASP A 185 -3.90 -2.33 12.46
C ASP A 185 -4.60 -2.12 11.12
N CYS A 186 -5.08 -3.19 10.49
CA CYS A 186 -5.66 -3.14 9.15
C CYS A 186 -7.19 -2.99 9.20
N GLU A 187 -7.69 -1.93 8.55
CA GLU A 187 -9.11 -1.75 8.27
C GLU A 187 -9.36 -1.87 6.77
N VAL A 188 -10.43 -2.57 6.36
CA VAL A 188 -10.79 -2.79 4.96
C VAL A 188 -12.12 -2.10 4.62
N PHE A 189 -12.15 -1.42 3.48
CA PHE A 189 -13.32 -0.77 2.92
C PHE A 189 -13.60 -1.26 1.49
N THR A 190 -14.79 -1.82 1.27
CA THR A 190 -15.24 -2.26 -0.06
C THR A 190 -15.93 -1.10 -0.77
N LEU A 191 -15.50 -0.81 -2.00
CA LEU A 191 -16.12 0.21 -2.85
C LEU A 191 -17.46 -0.28 -3.39
N ASN A 192 -18.48 0.58 -3.37
CA ASN A 192 -19.80 0.26 -3.92
C ASN A 192 -19.78 0.01 -5.44
N LYS A 193 -18.78 0.56 -6.14
CA LYS A 193 -18.53 0.34 -7.57
C LYS A 193 -17.04 0.16 -7.79
N ALA A 194 -16.70 -0.75 -8.70
CA ALA A 194 -15.34 -0.91 -9.19
C ALA A 194 -14.85 0.38 -9.87
N VAL A 195 -13.61 0.76 -9.58
CA VAL A 195 -12.94 1.90 -10.22
C VAL A 195 -11.85 1.36 -11.14
N HIS A 196 -11.84 1.77 -12.39
CA HIS A 196 -10.90 1.26 -13.38
C HIS A 196 -9.70 2.20 -13.57
N PRO A 197 -8.48 1.67 -13.67
CA PRO A 197 -7.35 2.48 -14.12
C PRO A 197 -7.51 2.76 -15.62
N THR A 198 -7.28 4.00 -16.04
CA THR A 198 -7.19 4.37 -17.46
C THR A 198 -5.79 4.87 -17.77
N ARG A 199 -5.25 4.45 -18.90
CA ARG A 199 -3.95 4.93 -19.36
C ARG A 199 -4.11 6.13 -20.28
N PRO A 200 -3.07 6.96 -20.44
CA PRO A 200 -3.07 8.06 -21.40
C PRO A 200 -3.47 7.66 -22.83
N GLU A 201 -3.17 6.42 -23.23
CA GLU A 201 -3.44 5.85 -24.55
C GLU A 201 -4.78 5.12 -24.71
N ASP A 202 -5.56 4.97 -23.63
CA ASP A 202 -6.93 4.41 -23.68
C ASP A 202 -7.96 5.49 -24.07
#